data_AF-A0A2N2TLX5-F1
#
_entry.id   AF-A0A2N2TLX5-F1
#
_cell.length_a   1.000
_cell.length_b   1.000
_cell.length_c   1.000
_cell.angle_alpha   90.00
_cell.angle_beta   90.00
_cell.angle_gamma   90.00
#
_symmetry.space_group_name_H-M   'P 1'
#
loop_
_entity.id
_entity.type
_entity.pdbx_description
1 polymer ?
#
loop_
_entity_poly.entity_id
_entity_poly.type
_entity_poly.pdbx_seq_one_letter_code
_entity_poly.pdbx_strand_id
1 'polypeptide(L)'
;MKKRLKSWLPKPETLLQNRWLRWMGPALRHPRLWHFSRKGISLGLALGIFFGLLIPVAQIPFSATLAVILRANLPMAVASTLVTNPVTFGPVYYGAYRLGKAVLGEPPVSEAEAMRVLEDAHVEPPEINGLSDRVAYWAKHLRTVGKPLVVGLAIVASASGIAVYFLASGLWVLRTRWSRNKRLRERAARLPSQPQPAERKP
;
A
#
# COMPACT_ATOMS: atom_id res chain seq x y z
N MET A 1 16.85 -10.27 -3.66
CA MET A 1 15.53 -9.74 -3.29
C MET A 1 15.56 -8.98 -1.96
N LYS A 2 15.82 -9.64 -0.82
CA LYS A 2 15.81 -9.00 0.51
C LYS A 2 16.67 -7.73 0.60
N LYS A 3 17.86 -7.68 -0.02
CA LYS A 3 18.76 -6.50 0.00
C LYS A 3 18.24 -5.28 -0.81
N ARG A 4 17.66 -5.48 -2.01
CA ARG A 4 17.18 -4.39 -2.87
C ARG A 4 15.84 -3.79 -2.41
N LEU A 5 14.94 -4.59 -1.83
CA LEU A 5 13.71 -4.06 -1.23
C LEU A 5 14.01 -3.26 0.04
N LYS A 6 14.99 -3.70 0.85
CA LYS A 6 15.40 -3.00 2.07
C LYS A 6 15.98 -1.61 1.81
N SER A 7 16.61 -1.38 0.66
CA SER A 7 17.27 -0.11 0.36
C SER A 7 16.31 0.99 -0.11
N TRP A 8 15.10 0.62 -0.57
CA TRP A 8 14.05 1.57 -0.95
C TRP A 8 13.06 1.88 0.17
N LEU A 9 13.13 1.13 1.28
CA LEU A 9 12.22 1.30 2.40
C LEU A 9 12.76 2.34 3.39
N PRO A 10 11.87 3.13 4.01
CA PRO A 10 12.27 4.07 5.04
C PRO A 10 12.98 3.31 6.16
N LYS A 11 14.15 3.83 6.57
CA LYS A 11 14.96 3.21 7.61
C LYS A 11 14.21 3.22 8.94
N PRO A 12 14.42 2.20 9.80
CA PRO A 12 13.78 2.15 11.11
C PRO A 12 13.99 3.41 11.95
N GLU A 13 15.21 3.94 11.93
CA GLU A 13 15.60 5.18 12.62
C GLU A 13 14.75 6.37 12.16
N THR A 14 14.55 6.51 10.85
CA THR A 14 13.74 7.59 10.26
C THR A 14 12.27 7.50 10.67
N LEU A 15 11.70 6.29 10.74
CA LEU A 15 10.32 6.09 11.17
C LEU A 15 10.14 6.31 12.67
N LEU A 16 11.13 5.93 13.49
CA LEU A 16 11.12 6.15 14.94
C LEU A 16 11.28 7.64 15.31
N GLN A 17 11.99 8.40 14.48
CA GLN A 17 12.17 9.85 14.66
C GLN A 17 11.02 10.69 14.07
N ASN A 18 10.09 10.07 13.33
CA ASN A 18 8.98 10.80 12.72
C ASN A 18 8.00 11.31 13.79
N ARG A 19 7.77 12.64 13.84
CA ARG A 19 6.84 13.28 14.79
C ARG A 19 5.45 12.66 14.80
N TRP A 20 4.98 12.18 13.64
CA TRP A 20 3.64 11.60 13.46
C TRP A 20 3.50 10.19 14.04
N LEU A 21 4.62 9.50 14.28
CA LEU A 21 4.66 8.13 14.81
C LEU A 21 5.21 8.05 16.24
N ARG A 22 5.78 9.15 16.76
CA ARG A 22 6.44 9.21 18.07
C ARG A 22 5.55 8.73 19.23
N TRP A 23 4.24 8.98 19.16
CA TRP A 23 3.26 8.57 20.17
C TRP A 23 3.09 7.04 20.29
N MET A 24 3.45 6.28 19.26
CA MET A 24 3.36 4.81 19.26
C MET A 24 4.51 4.14 20.03
N GLY A 25 5.56 4.89 20.37
CA GLY A 25 6.57 4.55 21.37
C GLY A 25 7.09 3.10 21.32
N PRO A 26 6.87 2.26 22.37
CA PRO A 26 7.38 0.89 22.44
C PRO A 26 6.81 -0.04 21.38
N ALA A 27 5.59 0.20 20.90
CA ALA A 27 4.95 -0.67 19.93
C ALA A 27 5.75 -0.72 18.62
N LEU A 28 6.33 0.40 18.20
CA LEU A 28 7.19 0.51 17.02
C LEU A 28 8.48 -0.31 17.16
N ARG A 29 8.94 -0.62 18.37
CA ARG A 29 10.17 -1.39 18.60
C ARG A 29 9.96 -2.90 18.47
N HIS A 30 8.71 -3.36 18.33
CA HIS A 30 8.41 -4.78 18.27
C HIS A 30 9.04 -5.42 16.99
N PRO A 31 9.95 -6.41 17.09
CA PRO A 31 10.70 -6.95 15.95
C PRO A 31 9.83 -7.49 14.80
N ARG A 32 8.66 -8.06 15.11
CA ARG A 32 7.69 -8.54 14.11
C ARG A 32 7.25 -7.46 13.10
N LEU A 33 7.15 -6.19 13.48
CA LEU A 33 6.74 -5.11 12.57
C LEU A 33 7.78 -4.83 11.47
N TRP A 34 9.03 -5.20 11.73
CA TRP A 34 10.18 -5.02 10.83
C TRP A 34 10.51 -6.30 10.06
N HIS A 35 9.86 -7.41 10.42
CA HIS A 35 10.14 -8.70 9.81
C HIS A 35 9.48 -8.80 8.43
N PHE A 36 10.28 -9.20 7.43
CA PHE A 36 9.84 -9.39 6.06
C PHE A 36 9.20 -10.77 5.90
N SER A 37 7.93 -10.89 6.33
CA SER A 37 7.09 -12.04 6.04
C SER A 37 6.19 -11.77 4.84
N ARG A 38 5.81 -12.83 4.10
CA ARG A 38 4.86 -12.74 2.98
C ARG A 38 3.57 -12.05 3.40
N LYS A 39 2.93 -12.55 4.48
CA LYS A 39 1.67 -11.99 4.98
C LYS A 39 1.84 -10.55 5.46
N GLY A 40 2.92 -10.25 6.19
CA GLY A 40 3.17 -8.91 6.73
C GLY A 40 3.41 -7.86 5.64
N ILE A 41 4.16 -8.19 4.60
CA ILE A 41 4.43 -7.28 3.47
C ILE A 41 3.15 -7.02 2.68
N SER A 42 2.41 -8.07 2.29
CA SER A 42 1.16 -7.92 1.54
C SER A 42 0.14 -7.10 2.32
N LEU A 43 0.02 -7.35 3.63
CA LEU A 43 -0.90 -6.60 4.49
C LEU A 43 -0.44 -5.15 4.67
N GLY A 44 0.86 -4.91 4.88
CA GLY A 44 1.39 -3.55 4.99
C GLY A 44 1.12 -2.73 3.73
N LEU A 45 1.43 -3.29 2.55
CA LEU A 45 1.13 -2.65 1.26
C LEU A 45 -0.36 -2.34 1.09
N ALA A 46 -1.24 -3.29 1.43
CA ALA A 46 -2.68 -3.10 1.32
C ALA A 46 -3.17 -1.95 2.21
N LEU A 47 -2.71 -1.89 3.45
CA LEU A 47 -3.06 -0.84 4.40
C LEU A 47 -2.60 0.55 3.94
N GLY A 48 -1.36 0.67 3.47
CA GLY A 48 -0.86 1.97 3.04
C GLY A 48 -1.47 2.45 1.73
N ILE A 49 -1.77 1.55 0.78
CA ILE A 49 -2.56 1.92 -0.42
C ILE A 49 -3.98 2.33 -0.03
N PHE A 50 -4.63 1.57 0.84
CA PHE A 50 -6.00 1.86 1.29
C PHE A 50 -6.08 3.25 1.93
N PHE A 51 -5.30 3.50 2.98
CA PHE A 51 -5.31 4.81 3.64
C PHE A 51 -4.69 5.91 2.79
N GLY A 52 -3.72 5.56 1.94
CA GLY A 52 -3.06 6.48 1.00
C GLY A 52 -4.03 7.09 -0.03
N LEU A 53 -5.01 6.31 -0.46
CA LEU A 53 -6.03 6.76 -1.40
C LEU A 53 -7.25 7.33 -0.68
N LEU A 54 -7.57 6.82 0.51
CA LEU A 54 -8.78 7.21 1.22
C LEU A 54 -8.63 8.54 1.98
N ILE A 55 -7.48 8.76 2.62
CA ILE A 55 -7.31 9.86 3.57
C ILE A 55 -6.12 10.74 3.14
N PRO A 56 -6.34 11.90 2.51
CA PRO A 56 -5.24 12.75 2.05
C PRO A 56 -4.34 13.28 3.19
N VAL A 57 -4.88 13.47 4.41
CA VAL A 57 -4.12 13.94 5.58
C VAL A 57 -4.09 12.90 6.68
N ALA A 58 -2.94 12.75 7.33
CA ALA A 58 -2.73 11.79 8.41
C ALA A 58 -2.86 10.30 8.00
N GLN A 59 -2.81 9.98 6.70
CA GLN A 59 -2.74 8.60 6.17
C GLN A 59 -1.64 7.76 6.84
N ILE A 60 -0.46 8.35 7.10
CA ILE A 60 0.67 7.66 7.72
C ILE A 60 0.32 7.18 9.13
N PRO A 61 -0.14 8.03 10.07
CA PRO A 61 -0.64 7.58 11.37
C PRO A 61 -1.68 6.47 11.28
N PHE A 62 -2.75 6.62 10.49
CA PHE A 62 -3.82 5.62 10.41
C PHE A 62 -3.30 4.28 9.87
N SER A 63 -2.51 4.31 8.79
CA SER A 63 -1.86 3.13 8.23
C SER A 63 -0.91 2.47 9.23
N ALA A 64 -0.09 3.25 9.93
CA ALA A 64 0.85 2.75 10.93
C ALA A 64 0.14 2.13 12.14
N THR A 65 -0.89 2.79 12.67
CA THR A 65 -1.70 2.28 13.79
C THR A 65 -2.32 0.93 13.43
N LEU A 66 -2.98 0.85 12.27
CA LEU A 66 -3.61 -0.41 11.86
C LEU A 66 -2.57 -1.48 11.52
N ALA A 67 -1.40 -1.09 11.00
CA ALA A 67 -0.29 -2.01 10.80
C ALA A 67 0.24 -2.58 12.12
N VAL A 68 0.29 -1.80 13.19
CA VAL A 68 0.66 -2.30 14.52
C VAL A 68 -0.39 -3.28 15.06
N ILE A 69 -1.67 -2.90 15.03
CA ILE A 69 -2.79 -3.72 15.52
C ILE A 69 -2.81 -5.07 14.79
N LEU A 70 -2.73 -5.04 13.45
CA LEU A 70 -2.78 -6.23 12.61
C LEU A 70 -1.42 -6.94 12.45
N ARG A 71 -0.38 -6.46 13.14
CA ARG A 71 0.99 -7.00 13.08
C ARG A 71 1.53 -7.10 11.64
N ALA A 72 1.17 -6.12 10.81
CA ALA A 72 1.66 -5.97 9.45
C ALA A 72 3.10 -5.43 9.42
N ASN A 73 3.73 -5.44 8.24
CA ASN A 73 5.05 -4.83 8.09
C ASN A 73 4.91 -3.30 8.04
N LEU A 74 5.39 -2.64 9.09
CA LEU A 74 5.23 -1.20 9.29
C LEU A 74 5.93 -0.38 8.19
N PRO A 75 7.21 -0.63 7.82
CA PRO A 75 7.85 0.05 6.71
C PRO A 75 7.07 -0.02 5.40
N MET A 76 6.51 -1.18 5.08
CA MET A 76 5.69 -1.33 3.87
C MET A 76 4.39 -0.51 3.97
N ALA A 77 3.76 -0.49 5.14
CA ALA A 77 2.54 0.28 5.39
C ALA A 77 2.76 1.78 5.25
N VAL A 78 3.85 2.31 5.81
CA VAL A 78 4.17 3.73 5.68
C VAL A 78 4.61 4.06 4.26
N ALA A 79 5.50 3.28 3.66
CA ALA A 79 6.01 3.55 2.31
C ALA A 79 4.91 3.52 1.24
N SER A 80 3.92 2.62 1.36
CA SER A 80 2.82 2.54 0.40
C SER A 80 1.80 3.68 0.50
N THR A 81 1.74 4.41 1.63
CA THR A 81 0.94 5.66 1.67
C THR A 81 1.51 6.76 0.77
N LEU A 82 2.80 6.70 0.43
CA LEU A 82 3.46 7.67 -0.45
C LEU A 82 3.21 7.41 -1.93
N VAL A 83 2.40 6.41 -2.28
CA VAL A 83 2.01 6.14 -3.68
C VAL A 83 1.20 7.29 -4.25
N THR A 84 0.40 7.97 -3.42
CA THR A 84 -0.35 9.16 -3.81
C THR A 84 0.62 10.34 -3.93
N ASN A 85 1.14 10.53 -5.14
CA ASN A 85 1.95 11.69 -5.52
C ASN A 85 1.08 12.70 -6.31
N PRO A 86 1.49 13.99 -6.41
CA PRO A 86 0.71 15.03 -7.11
C PRO A 86 0.30 14.65 -8.54
N VAL A 87 1.12 13.86 -9.23
CA VAL A 87 0.83 13.38 -10.60
C VAL A 87 -0.29 12.33 -10.60
N THR A 88 -0.29 11.41 -9.63
CA THR A 88 -1.34 10.38 -9.50
C THR A 88 -2.64 10.88 -8.88
N PHE A 89 -2.58 11.98 -8.12
CA PHE A 89 -3.73 12.53 -7.40
C PHE A 89 -4.89 12.86 -8.34
N GLY A 90 -4.61 13.62 -9.41
CA GLY A 90 -5.61 14.06 -10.36
C GLY A 90 -6.41 12.92 -11.00
N PRO A 91 -5.74 11.97 -11.69
CA PRO A 91 -6.42 10.84 -12.32
C PRO A 91 -7.22 9.97 -11.33
N VAL A 92 -6.69 9.74 -10.13
CA VAL A 92 -7.36 8.94 -9.10
C VAL A 92 -8.62 9.64 -8.60
N TYR A 93 -8.54 10.93 -8.26
CA TYR A 93 -9.66 11.68 -7.71
C TYR A 93 -10.76 11.89 -8.75
N TYR A 94 -10.38 12.18 -9.99
CA TYR A 94 -11.32 12.24 -11.11
C TYR A 94 -12.04 10.90 -11.33
N GLY A 95 -11.28 9.80 -11.38
CA GLY A 95 -11.84 8.46 -11.55
C GLY A 95 -12.76 8.06 -10.39
N ALA A 96 -12.37 8.38 -9.15
CA ALA A 96 -13.16 8.17 -7.96
C ALA A 96 -14.46 8.97 -8.01
N TYR A 97 -14.40 10.28 -8.31
CA TYR A 97 -15.60 11.12 -8.40
C TYR A 97 -16.58 10.60 -9.45
N ARG A 98 -16.09 10.25 -10.64
CA ARG A 98 -16.91 9.65 -11.71
C ARG A 98 -17.56 8.34 -11.28
N LEU A 99 -16.81 7.47 -10.61
CA LEU A 99 -17.33 6.21 -10.08
C LEU A 99 -18.40 6.46 -9.01
N GLY A 100 -18.16 7.42 -8.12
CA GLY A 100 -19.11 7.82 -7.10
C GLY A 100 -20.43 8.33 -7.67
N LYS A 101 -20.38 9.21 -8.67
CA LYS A 101 -21.60 9.70 -9.34
C LYS A 101 -22.36 8.56 -10.02
N ALA A 102 -21.65 7.66 -10.69
CA ALA A 102 -22.26 6.50 -11.33
C ALA A 102 -22.96 5.58 -10.31
N VAL A 103 -22.36 5.36 -9.14
CA VAL A 103 -22.94 4.54 -8.06
C VAL A 103 -24.14 5.24 -7.40
N LEU A 104 -24.08 6.57 -7.26
CA LEU A 104 -25.15 7.38 -6.67
C LEU A 104 -26.29 7.70 -7.66
N GLY A 105 -26.16 7.31 -8.94
CA GLY A 105 -27.15 7.61 -9.97
C GLY A 105 -27.20 9.09 -10.39
N GLU A 106 -26.13 9.84 -10.15
CA GLU A 106 -26.02 11.25 -10.52
C GLU A 106 -25.60 11.43 -11.99
N PRO A 107 -25.85 12.60 -12.60
CA PRO A 107 -25.44 12.88 -13.98
C PRO A 107 -23.93 12.69 -14.20
N PRO A 108 -23.49 12.36 -15.42
CA PRO A 108 -22.06 12.25 -15.74
C PRO A 108 -21.28 13.50 -15.31
N VAL A 109 -20.00 13.30 -14.97
CA VAL A 109 -19.11 14.40 -14.59
C VAL A 109 -18.93 15.36 -15.77
N SER A 110 -19.25 16.63 -15.58
CA SER A 110 -18.89 17.69 -16.52
C SER A 110 -17.42 18.11 -16.33
N GLU A 111 -16.77 18.63 -17.37
CA GLU A 111 -15.38 19.07 -17.30
C GLU A 111 -15.18 20.20 -16.27
N ALA A 112 -16.16 21.10 -16.14
CA ALA A 112 -16.15 22.17 -15.14
C ALA A 112 -16.26 21.63 -13.71
N GLU A 113 -17.08 20.60 -13.47
CA GLU A 113 -17.15 19.94 -12.16
C GLU A 113 -15.86 19.20 -11.82
N ALA A 114 -15.29 18.49 -12.80
CA ALA A 114 -14.03 17.78 -12.63
C ALA A 114 -12.91 18.73 -12.19
N MET A 115 -12.80 19.89 -12.86
CA MET A 115 -11.78 20.89 -12.52
C MET A 115 -11.96 21.42 -11.11
N ARG A 116 -13.21 21.77 -10.71
CA ARG A 116 -13.52 22.26 -9.36
C ARG A 116 -13.18 21.23 -8.28
N VAL A 117 -13.54 19.96 -8.49
CA VAL A 117 -13.24 18.89 -7.52
C VAL A 117 -11.74 18.68 -7.38
N LEU A 118 -10.97 18.75 -8.47
CA LEU A 118 -9.52 18.62 -8.42
C LEU A 118 -8.85 19.81 -7.74
N GLU A 119 -9.32 21.02 -8.04
CA GLU A 119 -8.84 22.26 -7.43
C GLU A 119 -9.12 22.25 -5.92
N ASP A 120 -10.37 21.98 -5.52
CA ASP A 120 -10.77 21.89 -4.12
C ASP A 120 -10.01 20.79 -3.38
N ALA A 121 -9.79 19.64 -4.02
CA ALA A 121 -9.07 18.54 -3.39
C ALA A 121 -7.55 18.82 -3.28
N HIS A 122 -7.00 19.75 -4.05
CA HIS A 122 -5.60 20.17 -3.96
C HIS A 122 -5.36 21.29 -2.93
N VAL A 123 -6.41 21.94 -2.42
CA VAL A 123 -6.27 23.06 -1.48
C VAL A 123 -5.41 22.64 -0.28
N GLU A 124 -4.23 23.23 -0.17
CA GLU A 124 -3.41 23.08 1.02
C GLU A 124 -4.19 23.65 2.20
N PRO A 125 -4.33 22.90 3.31
CA PRO A 125 -4.96 23.44 4.49
C PRO A 125 -4.21 24.71 4.93
N PRO A 126 -4.91 25.76 5.41
CA PRO A 126 -4.29 26.97 5.95
C PRO A 126 -3.24 26.62 7.03
N GLU A 127 -2.39 27.53 7.49
CA GLU A 127 -1.44 27.22 8.58
C GLU A 127 -2.18 26.76 9.86
N ILE A 128 -2.36 25.44 10.02
CA ILE A 128 -3.08 24.85 11.14
C ILE A 128 -2.08 24.22 12.11
N ASN A 129 -2.12 24.68 13.35
CA ASN A 129 -1.13 24.35 14.38
C ASN A 129 -1.31 22.94 15.00
N GLY A 130 -2.40 22.22 14.69
CA GLY A 130 -2.76 20.94 15.32
C GLY A 130 -3.24 19.83 14.37
N LEU A 131 -3.00 18.56 14.76
CA LEU A 131 -3.51 17.39 14.03
C LEU A 131 -5.04 17.32 14.06
N SER A 132 -5.65 17.64 15.21
CA SER A 132 -7.10 17.70 15.39
C SER A 132 -7.76 18.64 14.38
N ASP A 133 -7.16 19.82 14.23
CA ASP A 133 -7.72 20.89 13.42
C ASP A 133 -7.55 20.60 11.92
N ARG A 134 -6.43 19.95 11.55
CA ARG A 134 -6.25 19.41 10.19
C ARG A 134 -7.25 18.32 9.86
N VAL A 135 -7.53 17.42 10.80
CA VAL A 135 -8.54 16.37 10.63
C VAL A 135 -9.94 16.99 10.53
N ALA A 136 -10.26 17.98 11.37
CA ALA A 136 -11.55 18.66 11.35
C ALA A 136 -11.77 19.46 10.06
N TYR A 137 -10.75 20.18 9.59
CA TYR A 137 -10.78 20.88 8.30
C TYR A 137 -11.04 19.91 7.15
N TRP A 138 -10.26 18.83 7.06
CA TRP A 138 -10.44 17.83 6.01
C TRP A 138 -11.76 17.07 6.12
N ALA A 139 -12.25 16.80 7.33
CA ALA A 139 -13.56 16.18 7.53
C ALA A 139 -14.70 17.10 7.08
N LYS A 140 -14.57 18.42 7.31
CA LYS A 140 -15.52 19.43 6.81
C LYS A 140 -15.42 19.55 5.29
N HIS A 141 -14.19 19.57 4.77
CA HIS A 141 -13.91 19.68 3.34
C HIS A 141 -14.40 18.46 2.56
N LEU A 142 -14.15 17.24 3.04
CA LEU A 142 -14.68 16.01 2.44
C LEU A 142 -16.23 15.99 2.38
N ARG A 143 -16.90 16.65 3.33
CA ARG A 143 -18.37 16.79 3.30
C ARG A 143 -18.82 17.80 2.25
N THR A 144 -18.00 18.80 1.91
CA THR A 144 -18.33 19.86 0.94
C THR A 144 -17.88 19.54 -0.49
N VAL A 145 -16.74 18.88 -0.69
CA VAL A 145 -16.18 18.48 -2.00
C VAL A 145 -17.05 17.41 -2.70
N GLY A 146 -18.05 16.87 -2.01
CA GLY A 146 -19.17 16.15 -2.58
C GLY A 146 -19.25 14.69 -2.14
N LYS A 147 -20.46 14.26 -1.76
CA LYS A 147 -20.80 12.86 -1.45
C LYS A 147 -20.26 11.85 -2.49
N PRO A 148 -20.28 12.13 -3.80
CA PRO A 148 -19.77 11.20 -4.79
C PRO A 148 -18.27 10.93 -4.66
N LEU A 149 -17.45 11.94 -4.37
CA LEU A 149 -16.00 11.74 -4.27
C LEU A 149 -15.67 10.79 -3.11
N VAL A 150 -16.31 10.96 -1.95
CA VAL A 150 -16.08 10.12 -0.78
C VAL A 150 -16.46 8.66 -1.06
N VAL A 151 -17.62 8.44 -1.68
CA VAL A 151 -18.07 7.09 -2.07
C VAL A 151 -17.09 6.47 -3.07
N GLY A 152 -16.69 7.23 -4.08
CA GLY A 152 -15.72 6.81 -5.08
C GLY A 152 -14.37 6.42 -4.48
N LEU A 153 -13.80 7.28 -3.63
CA LEU A 153 -12.52 7.02 -2.96
C LEU A 153 -12.62 5.81 -2.04
N ALA A 154 -13.73 5.65 -1.30
CA ALA A 154 -13.94 4.47 -0.46
C ALA A 154 -13.94 3.17 -1.29
N ILE A 155 -14.59 3.16 -2.45
CA ILE A 155 -14.62 2.00 -3.35
C ILE A 155 -13.22 1.75 -3.93
N VAL A 156 -12.60 2.78 -4.51
CA VAL A 156 -11.28 2.66 -5.16
C VAL A 156 -10.20 2.25 -4.16
N ALA A 157 -10.19 2.85 -2.96
CA ALA A 157 -9.25 2.50 -1.89
C ALA A 157 -9.43 1.05 -1.44
N SER A 158 -10.67 0.61 -1.21
CA SER A 158 -10.98 -0.76 -0.79
C SER A 158 -10.57 -1.77 -1.85
N ALA A 159 -11.00 -1.56 -3.10
CA ALA A 159 -10.68 -2.44 -4.22
C ALA A 159 -9.17 -2.51 -4.47
N SER A 160 -8.48 -1.37 -4.45
CA SER A 160 -7.02 -1.30 -4.67
C SER A 160 -6.26 -1.98 -3.52
N GLY A 161 -6.65 -1.75 -2.27
CA GLY A 161 -6.02 -2.40 -1.11
C GLY A 161 -6.15 -3.93 -1.18
N ILE A 162 -7.35 -4.43 -1.50
CA ILE A 162 -7.61 -5.87 -1.69
C ILE A 162 -6.79 -6.43 -2.85
N ALA A 163 -6.81 -5.76 -4.01
CA ALA A 163 -6.06 -6.17 -5.19
C ALA A 163 -4.55 -6.25 -4.89
N VAL A 164 -3.99 -5.23 -4.25
CA VAL A 164 -2.57 -5.18 -3.86
C VAL A 164 -2.21 -6.31 -2.90
N TYR A 165 -3.08 -6.61 -1.92
CA TYR A 165 -2.87 -7.75 -1.02
C TYR A 165 -2.71 -9.06 -1.78
N PHE A 166 -3.63 -9.35 -2.71
CA PHE A 166 -3.64 -10.59 -3.47
C PHE A 166 -2.51 -10.63 -4.50
N LEU A 167 -2.23 -9.52 -5.19
CA LEU A 167 -1.12 -9.42 -6.16
C LEU A 167 0.22 -9.65 -5.47
N ALA A 168 0.50 -8.96 -4.36
CA ALA A 168 1.74 -9.15 -3.61
C ALA A 168 1.87 -10.59 -3.09
N SER A 169 0.76 -11.15 -2.60
CA SER A 169 0.69 -12.54 -2.14
C SER A 169 0.92 -13.56 -3.27
N GLY A 170 0.36 -13.31 -4.46
CA GLY A 170 0.46 -14.16 -5.65
C GLY A 170 1.84 -14.11 -6.29
N LEU A 171 2.41 -12.91 -6.45
CA LEU A 171 3.78 -12.72 -6.93
C LEU A 171 4.78 -13.50 -6.07
N TRP A 172 4.57 -13.50 -4.76
CA TRP A 172 5.40 -14.27 -3.83
C TRP A 172 5.29 -15.79 -4.06
N VAL A 173 4.09 -16.32 -4.29
CA VAL A 173 3.89 -17.76 -4.56
C VAL A 173 4.50 -18.15 -5.90
N LEU A 174 4.19 -17.40 -6.96
CA LEU A 174 4.72 -17.65 -8.30
C LEU A 174 6.25 -17.66 -8.28
N ARG A 175 6.87 -16.68 -7.62
CA ARG A 175 8.33 -16.62 -7.49
C ARG A 175 8.90 -17.74 -6.64
N THR A 176 8.22 -18.14 -5.57
CA THR A 176 8.68 -19.25 -4.72
C THR A 176 8.61 -20.57 -5.48
N ARG A 177 7.55 -20.79 -6.26
CA ARG A 177 7.41 -21.95 -7.16
C ARG A 177 8.50 -21.95 -8.23
N TRP A 178 8.74 -20.81 -8.87
CA TRP A 178 9.81 -20.68 -9.87
C TRP A 178 11.20 -20.92 -9.28
N SER A 179 11.48 -20.38 -8.09
CA SER A 179 12.76 -20.62 -7.42
C SER A 179 12.92 -22.07 -6.95
N ARG A 180 11.85 -22.73 -6.51
CA ARG A 180 11.88 -24.18 -6.20
C ARG A 180 12.14 -24.99 -7.46
N ASN A 181 11.44 -24.74 -8.55
CA ASN A 181 11.64 -25.47 -9.81
C ASN A 181 13.04 -25.27 -10.38
N LYS A 182 13.60 -24.06 -10.29
CA LYS A 182 14.98 -23.80 -10.71
C LYS A 182 16.00 -24.60 -9.88
N ARG A 183 15.84 -24.65 -8.55
CA ARG A 183 16.71 -25.44 -7.66
C ARG A 183 16.58 -26.95 -7.87
N LEU A 184 15.37 -27.43 -8.20
CA LEU A 184 15.14 -28.84 -8.51
C LEU A 184 15.78 -29.23 -9.84
N ARG A 185 15.71 -28.36 -10.86
CA ARG A 185 16.43 -28.55 -12.14
C ARG A 185 17.95 -28.53 -11.97
N GLU A 186 18.47 -27.61 -11.15
CA GLU A 186 19.90 -27.55 -10.81
C GLU A 186 20.37 -28.79 -10.03
N ARG A 187 19.53 -29.40 -9.19
CA ARG A 187 19.84 -30.66 -8.50
C ARG A 187 19.78 -31.87 -9.44
N ALA A 188 18.79 -31.91 -10.34
CA ALA A 188 18.68 -32.97 -11.34
C ALA A 188 19.88 -32.97 -12.31
N ALA A 189 20.39 -31.79 -12.69
CA ALA A 189 21.56 -31.66 -13.55
C ALA A 189 22.90 -31.98 -12.84
N ARG A 190 22.92 -32.08 -11.50
CA ARG A 190 24.12 -32.40 -10.70
C ARG A 190 24.20 -33.87 -10.27
N LEU A 191 23.16 -34.66 -10.54
CA LEU A 191 23.24 -36.10 -10.31
C LEU A 191 24.16 -36.70 -11.36
N PRO A 192 25.30 -37.32 -10.98
CA PRO A 192 26.13 -38.03 -11.95
C PRO A 192 25.27 -39.10 -12.61
N SER A 193 25.29 -39.14 -13.94
CA SER A 193 24.75 -40.23 -14.74
C SER A 193 25.25 -41.54 -14.13
N GLN A 194 24.32 -42.37 -13.65
CA GLN A 194 24.65 -43.65 -13.02
C GLN A 194 25.64 -44.41 -13.92
N PRO A 195 26.72 -44.98 -13.37
CA PRO A 195 27.63 -45.79 -14.17
C PRO A 195 26.84 -46.93 -14.81
N GLN A 196 26.99 -47.08 -16.13
CA GLN A 196 26.37 -48.15 -16.90
C GLN A 196 26.64 -49.49 -16.20
N PRO A 197 25.61 -50.36 -16.02
CA PRO A 197 25.82 -51.65 -15.40
C PRO A 197 26.84 -52.41 -16.24
N ALA A 198 27.97 -52.73 -15.62
CA ALA A 198 29.08 -53.42 -16.27
C ALA A 198 28.54 -54.67 -16.99
N GLU A 199 28.71 -54.65 -18.30
CA GLU A 199 28.38 -55.73 -19.22
C GLU A 199 29.06 -57.00 -18.70
N ARG A 200 28.27 -57.90 -18.11
CA ARG A 200 28.75 -59.23 -17.74
C ARG A 200 29.02 -59.97 -19.04
N LYS A 201 30.29 -60.02 -19.45
CA LYS A 201 30.72 -60.91 -20.53
C LYS A 201 30.49 -62.36 -20.10
N PRO A 202 29.97 -63.21 -21.00
CA PRO A 202 29.70 -64.62 -20.76
C PRO A 202 30.99 -65.43 -20.54
#